data_AF-A0A0C9UUB3-F1
#
_entry.id   AF-A0A0C9UUB3-F1
#
_cell.length_a   1.000
_cell.length_b   1.000
_cell.length_c   1.000
_cell.angle_alpha   90.00
_cell.angle_beta   90.00
_cell.angle_gamma   90.00
#
_symmetry.space_group_name_H-M   'P 1'
#
loop_
_entity.id
_entity.type
_entity.pdbx_description
1 polymer ?
#
loop_
_entity_poly.entity_id
_entity_poly.type
_entity_poly.pdbx_seq_one_letter_code
_entity_poly.pdbx_strand_id
1 'polypeptide(L)'
;NMAAAIYDTISSLGLNSRIQAIVSDNAANNDTMMQELESLFLDDDIEFNAIYARGRCLPHTVHLAALKLLEGIGALSPDDVRKSEQSGYQESATLPIGRDIDAFVPQTNEEEN
;
A
#
# COMPACT_ATOMS: atom_id res chain seq x y z
N ASN A 1 -19.65 6.28 4.89
CA ASN A 1 -18.48 6.01 5.73
C ASN A 1 -17.89 4.67 5.31
N MET A 2 -16.56 4.56 5.12
CA MET A 2 -15.92 3.33 4.63
C MET A 2 -16.03 2.18 5.65
N ALA A 3 -15.82 2.45 6.94
CA ALA A 3 -15.94 1.45 7.99
C ALA A 3 -17.36 0.86 8.05
N ALA A 4 -18.40 1.71 8.06
CA ALA A 4 -19.79 1.26 8.00
C ALA A 4 -20.08 0.39 6.77
N ALA A 5 -19.62 0.78 5.58
CA ALA A 5 -19.84 -0.02 4.36
C ALA A 5 -19.16 -1.40 4.43
N ILE A 6 -17.95 -1.47 5.00
CA ILE A 6 -17.24 -2.75 5.24
C ILE A 6 -18.02 -3.60 6.24
N TYR A 7 -18.47 -2.99 7.36
CA TYR A 7 -19.22 -3.67 8.39
C TYR A 7 -20.55 -4.23 7.90
N ASP A 8 -21.31 -3.44 7.15
CA ASP A 8 -22.57 -3.84 6.52
C ASP A 8 -22.34 -5.01 5.55
N THR A 9 -21.24 -4.97 4.80
CA THR A 9 -20.87 -6.07 3.89
C THR A 9 -20.56 -7.36 4.67
N ILE A 10 -19.74 -7.27 5.71
CA ILE A 10 -19.41 -8.41 6.60
C ILE A 10 -20.69 -8.99 7.22
N SER A 11 -21.59 -8.13 7.68
CA SER A 11 -22.88 -8.49 8.26
C SER A 11 -23.80 -9.17 7.25
N SER A 12 -23.91 -8.63 6.05
CA SER A 12 -24.73 -9.21 4.97
C SER A 12 -24.27 -10.62 4.56
N LEU A 13 -22.99 -10.93 4.77
CA LEU A 13 -22.38 -12.23 4.48
C LEU A 13 -22.37 -13.17 5.69
N GLY A 14 -22.81 -12.72 6.87
CA GLY A 14 -22.79 -13.51 8.11
C GLY A 14 -21.37 -13.81 8.62
N LEU A 15 -20.44 -12.88 8.43
CA LEU A 15 -19.01 -13.06 8.70
C LEU A 15 -18.52 -12.34 9.97
N ASN A 16 -19.38 -11.71 10.77
CA ASN A 16 -18.98 -10.80 11.85
C ASN A 16 -17.96 -11.42 12.82
N SER A 17 -18.18 -12.66 13.25
CA SER A 17 -17.25 -13.37 14.15
C SER A 17 -16.19 -14.22 13.41
N ARG A 18 -16.00 -14.01 12.11
CA ARG A 18 -15.07 -14.77 11.25
C ARG A 18 -13.94 -13.93 10.68
N ILE A 19 -14.01 -12.60 10.79
CA ILE A 19 -12.97 -11.70 10.31
C ILE A 19 -11.95 -11.47 11.42
N GLN A 20 -10.71 -11.91 11.20
CA GLN A 20 -9.61 -11.76 12.16
C GLN A 20 -8.67 -10.61 11.82
N ALA A 21 -8.58 -10.23 10.54
CA ALA A 21 -7.68 -9.20 10.07
C ALA A 21 -8.18 -8.56 8.77
N ILE A 22 -7.80 -7.31 8.56
CA ILE A 22 -8.09 -6.52 7.36
C ILE A 22 -6.76 -5.99 6.81
N VAL A 23 -6.48 -6.27 5.54
CA VAL A 23 -5.30 -5.78 4.84
C VAL A 23 -5.70 -4.59 3.98
N SER A 24 -5.09 -3.43 4.23
CA SER A 24 -5.33 -2.19 3.48
C SER A 24 -4.00 -1.54 3.05
N ASP A 25 -4.04 -0.54 2.17
CA ASP A 25 -2.84 0.19 1.80
C ASP A 25 -2.24 0.94 3.01
N ASN A 26 -1.02 1.47 2.85
CA ASN A 26 -0.29 2.10 3.95
C ASN A 26 -0.70 3.57 4.16
N ALA A 27 -1.94 3.94 3.84
CA ALA A 27 -2.46 5.28 4.05
C ALA A 27 -2.93 5.46 5.52
N ALA A 28 -2.69 6.65 6.07
CA ALA A 28 -3.04 6.98 7.46
C ALA A 28 -4.56 7.05 7.70
N ASN A 29 -5.36 7.31 6.67
CA ASN A 29 -6.83 7.30 6.77
C ASN A 29 -7.38 5.89 7.09
N ASN A 30 -6.64 4.82 6.77
CA ASN A 30 -7.02 3.46 7.16
C ASN A 30 -6.92 3.24 8.68
N ASP A 31 -6.12 4.03 9.40
CA ASP A 31 -6.06 3.93 10.86
C ASP A 31 -7.41 4.35 11.48
N THR A 32 -8.01 5.42 10.98
CA THR A 32 -9.35 5.87 11.39
C THR A 32 -10.43 4.85 11.04
N MET A 33 -10.36 4.23 9.86
CA MET A 33 -11.29 3.17 9.46
C MET A 33 -11.20 1.96 10.40
N MET A 34 -10.00 1.52 10.79
CA MET A 34 -9.83 0.38 11.69
C MET A 34 -10.37 0.65 13.10
N GLN A 35 -10.20 1.87 13.61
CA GLN A 35 -10.75 2.29 14.91
C GLN A 35 -12.28 2.31 14.92
N GLU A 36 -12.89 2.77 13.82
CA GLU A 36 -14.34 2.75 13.70
C GLU A 36 -14.88 1.32 13.57
N LEU A 37 -14.19 0.44 12.84
CA LEU A 37 -14.56 -0.98 12.78
C LEU A 37 -14.50 -1.65 14.14
N GLU A 38 -13.48 -1.40 14.95
CA GLU A 38 -13.40 -1.89 16.33
C GLU A 38 -14.61 -1.44 17.17
N SER A 39 -15.07 -0.20 16.99
CA SER A 39 -16.28 0.29 17.67
C SER A 39 -17.54 -0.46 17.20
N LEU A 40 -17.69 -0.67 15.89
CA LEU A 40 -18.85 -1.38 15.33
C LEU A 40 -18.89 -2.87 15.73
N PHE A 41 -17.74 -3.55 15.78
CA PHE A 41 -17.67 -4.92 16.28
C PHE A 41 -17.96 -5.00 17.77
N LEU A 42 -17.50 -4.02 18.56
CA LEU A 42 -17.78 -3.96 19.99
C LEU A 42 -19.27 -3.76 20.30
N ASP A 43 -19.98 -2.96 19.49
CA ASP A 43 -21.43 -2.77 19.62
C ASP A 43 -22.21 -4.09 19.47
N ASP A 44 -21.67 -5.06 18.74
CA ASP A 44 -22.22 -6.41 18.55
C ASP A 44 -21.56 -7.47 19.46
N ASP A 45 -20.82 -7.06 20.49
CA ASP A 45 -20.11 -7.92 21.46
C ASP A 45 -19.07 -8.87 20.81
N ILE A 46 -18.43 -8.40 19.74
CA ILE A 46 -17.39 -9.14 19.01
C ILE A 46 -16.02 -8.53 19.30
N GLU A 47 -15.11 -9.34 19.82
CA GLU A 47 -13.72 -8.92 20.06
C GLU A 47 -13.00 -8.69 18.73
N PHE A 48 -12.64 -7.44 18.46
CA PHE A 48 -11.83 -7.04 17.31
C PHE A 48 -10.88 -5.94 17.75
N ASN A 49 -9.57 -6.16 17.66
CA ASN A 49 -8.58 -5.16 18.04
C ASN A 49 -8.03 -4.43 16.81
N ALA A 50 -8.27 -3.12 16.71
CA ALA A 50 -7.88 -2.33 15.54
C ALA A 50 -6.37 -2.37 15.23
N ILE A 51 -5.53 -2.52 16.25
CA ILE A 51 -4.07 -2.56 16.12
C ILE A 51 -3.62 -3.94 15.63
N TYR A 52 -4.10 -5.01 16.26
CA TYR A 52 -3.67 -6.38 15.93
C TYR A 52 -4.33 -6.94 14.66
N ALA A 53 -5.54 -6.49 14.33
CA ALA A 53 -6.26 -6.91 13.13
C ALA A 53 -5.81 -6.15 11.87
N ARG A 54 -4.93 -5.13 12.00
CA ARG A 54 -4.49 -4.33 10.85
C ARG A 54 -3.30 -4.96 10.14
N GLY A 55 -3.55 -5.47 8.94
CA GLY A 55 -2.52 -5.80 7.96
C GLY A 55 -2.22 -4.62 7.02
N ARG A 56 -0.95 -4.46 6.63
CA ARG A 56 -0.54 -3.52 5.57
C ARG A 56 -0.35 -4.29 4.25
N CYS A 57 -0.73 -3.65 3.15
CA CYS A 57 -0.56 -4.21 1.81
C CYS A 57 0.93 -4.43 1.51
N LEU A 58 1.34 -5.70 1.38
CA LEU A 58 2.72 -6.08 1.12
C LEU A 58 3.24 -5.53 -0.22
N PRO A 59 2.52 -5.65 -1.35
CA PRO A 59 2.94 -5.02 -2.61
C PRO A 59 3.19 -3.52 -2.50
N HIS A 60 2.32 -2.79 -1.80
CA HIS A 60 2.49 -1.35 -1.60
C HIS A 60 3.73 -1.03 -0.75
N THR A 61 3.99 -1.82 0.29
CA THR A 61 5.19 -1.67 1.13
C THR A 61 6.47 -1.91 0.33
N VAL A 62 6.50 -2.97 -0.49
CA VAL A 62 7.65 -3.28 -1.35
C VAL A 62 7.88 -2.18 -2.39
N HIS A 63 6.79 -1.67 -2.99
CA HIS A 63 6.87 -0.58 -3.97
C HIS A 63 7.50 0.68 -3.36
N LEU A 64 7.01 1.14 -2.21
CA LEU A 64 7.57 2.30 -1.51
C LEU A 64 9.04 2.09 -1.13
N ALA A 65 9.40 0.88 -0.68
CA ALA A 65 10.79 0.54 -0.35
C ALA A 65 11.70 0.61 -1.59
N ALA A 66 11.24 0.09 -2.74
CA ALA A 66 11.98 0.14 -3.99
C ALA A 66 12.18 1.58 -4.48
N LEU A 67 11.14 2.42 -4.44
CA LEU A 67 11.24 3.83 -4.80
C LEU A 67 12.29 4.57 -3.94
N LYS A 68 12.26 4.36 -2.62
CA LYS A 68 13.22 4.99 -1.71
C LYS A 68 14.65 4.51 -1.93
N LEU A 69 14.82 3.23 -2.26
CA LEU A 69 16.13 2.69 -2.63
C LEU A 69 16.66 3.35 -3.91
N LEU A 70 15.83 3.41 -4.96
CA LEU A 70 16.21 3.97 -6.26
C LEU A 70 16.50 5.47 -6.17
N GLU A 71 15.72 6.22 -5.38
CA GLU A 71 16.00 7.63 -5.03
C GLU A 71 17.36 7.76 -4.33
N GLY A 72 17.62 6.90 -3.33
CA GLY A 72 18.84 6.95 -2.54
C GLY A 72 20.13 6.63 -3.32
N ILE A 73 20.04 5.82 -4.37
CA ILE A 73 21.18 5.54 -5.27
C ILE A 73 21.26 6.49 -6.48
N GLY A 74 20.35 7.46 -6.58
CA GLY A 74 20.29 8.44 -7.68
C GLY A 74 19.75 7.90 -9.00
N ALA A 75 19.12 6.72 -8.99
CA ALA A 75 18.49 6.13 -10.19
C ALA A 75 17.14 6.78 -10.51
N LEU A 76 16.48 7.40 -9.53
CA LEU A 76 15.26 8.18 -9.70
C LEU A 76 15.44 9.59 -9.14
N SER A 77 14.85 10.58 -9.82
CA SER A 77 14.73 11.93 -9.27
C SER A 77 13.58 12.00 -8.25
N PRO A 78 13.59 12.98 -7.32
CA PRO A 78 12.47 13.21 -6.42
C PRO A 78 11.14 13.44 -7.16
N ASP A 79 11.16 14.02 -8.36
CA ASP A 79 9.95 14.23 -9.16
C ASP A 79 9.42 12.92 -9.75
N ASP A 80 10.28 11.95 -10.07
CA ASP A 80 9.85 10.63 -10.56
C ASP A 80 9.21 9.81 -9.44
N VAL A 81 9.78 9.87 -8.23
CA VAL A 81 9.17 9.29 -7.03
C VAL A 81 7.79 9.92 -6.79
N ARG A 82 7.68 11.25 -6.86
CA ARG A 82 6.40 11.94 -6.60
C ARG A 82 5.33 11.59 -7.64
N LYS A 83 5.69 11.39 -8.91
CA LYS A 83 4.76 10.89 -9.94
C LYS A 83 4.30 9.47 -9.62
N SER A 84 5.19 8.59 -9.19
CA SER A 84 4.86 7.20 -8.84
C SER A 84 3.96 7.07 -7.62
N GLU A 85 4.05 7.99 -6.65
CA GLU A 85 3.15 8.04 -5.49
C GLU A 85 1.74 8.55 -5.85
N GLN A 86 1.63 9.36 -6.91
CA GLN A 86 0.36 9.90 -7.41
C GLN A 86 -0.41 8.90 -8.28
N SER A 87 0.28 8.02 -9.01
CA SER A 87 -0.33 6.88 -9.68
C SER A 87 -0.55 5.75 -8.67
N GLY A 88 -1.76 5.21 -8.55
CA GLY A 88 -1.99 4.07 -7.66
C GLY A 88 -1.06 2.90 -8.04
N TYR A 89 -0.48 2.20 -7.06
CA TYR A 89 0.39 1.03 -7.30
C TYR A 89 -0.25 0.00 -8.26
N GLN A 90 -1.57 -0.19 -8.19
CA GLN A 90 -2.29 -1.10 -9.08
C GLN A 90 -2.17 -0.70 -10.55
N GLU A 91 -2.11 0.58 -10.86
CA GLU A 91 -1.98 1.06 -12.23
C GLU A 91 -0.53 0.91 -12.71
N SER A 92 0.45 1.25 -11.87
CA SER A 92 1.88 1.13 -12.22
C SER A 92 2.34 -0.31 -12.39
N ALA A 93 1.82 -1.26 -11.60
CA ALA A 93 2.14 -2.68 -11.69
C ALA A 93 1.66 -3.34 -13.01
N THR A 94 0.71 -2.71 -13.71
CA THR A 94 0.19 -3.22 -15.00
C THR A 94 0.86 -2.60 -16.22
N LEU A 95 1.79 -1.66 -16.01
CA LEU A 95 2.54 -1.06 -17.12
C LEU A 95 3.39 -2.13 -17.82
N PRO A 96 3.42 -2.14 -19.16
CA PRO A 96 4.24 -3.08 -19.90
C PRO A 96 5.71 -2.88 -19.53
N ILE A 97 6.34 -3.94 -19.02
CA ILE A 97 7.77 -3.94 -18.68
C ILE A 97 8.55 -4.05 -19.99
N GLY A 98 9.11 -2.93 -20.44
CA GLY A 98 10.08 -2.89 -21.53
C GLY A 98 11.44 -3.43 -21.06
N ARG A 99 12.19 -4.10 -21.95
CA ARG A 99 13.55 -4.60 -21.64
C ARG A 99 14.62 -3.49 -21.62
N ASP A 100 14.24 -2.29 -22.03
CA ASP A 100 15.08 -1.10 -22.12
C ASP A 100 15.43 -0.50 -20.75
N ILE A 101 14.63 -0.76 -19.72
CA ILE A 101 14.86 -0.30 -18.33
C ILE A 101 15.85 -1.20 -17.55
N ASP A 102 16.11 -2.43 -18.00
CA ASP A 102 17.10 -3.33 -17.37
C ASP A 102 18.55 -2.97 -17.74
N ALA A 103 18.76 -2.09 -18.72
CA ALA A 103 20.07 -1.67 -19.14
C ALA A 103 20.63 -0.63 -18.17
N PHE A 104 21.25 -1.09 -17.08
CA PHE A 104 22.22 -0.28 -16.35
C PHE A 104 23.37 0.05 -17.29
N VAL A 105 23.36 1.24 -17.90
CA VAL A 105 24.50 1.77 -18.66
C VAL A 105 25.41 2.47 -17.65
N PRO A 106 26.57 1.90 -17.28
CA PRO A 106 27.52 2.62 -16.45
C PRO A 106 27.99 3.84 -17.23
N GLN A 107 27.89 5.03 -16.64
CA GLN A 107 28.57 6.20 -17.19
C GLN A 107 30.07 5.97 -17.06
N THR A 108 30.71 5.49 -18.14
CA THR A 108 32.16 5.51 -18.26
C THR A 108 32.56 6.95 -18.55
N ASN A 109 33.09 7.64 -17.55
CA ASN A 109 33.82 8.88 -17.75
C ASN A 109 35.12 8.55 -18.49
N GLU A 110 35.06 8.50 -19.82
CA GLU A 110 36.26 8.63 -20.66
C GLU A 110 36.51 10.12 -20.86
N GLU A 111 37.37 10.68 -20.01
CA GLU A 111 38.08 11.93 -20.31
C GLU A 111 39.10 11.63 -21.42
N GLU A 112 38.75 11.91 -22.68
CA GLU A 112 39.71 12.01 -23.77
C GLU A 112 40.15 13.47 -23.98
N ASN A 113 41.46 13.68 -23.75
CA ASN A 113 42.36 14.77 -24.13
C ASN A 113 42.19 16.19 -23.54
#